data_AF-A0A1B9AUE5-F1
#
_entry.id   AF-A0A1B9AUE5-F1
#
_cell.length_a   1.000
_cell.length_b   1.000
_cell.length_c   1.000
_cell.angle_alpha   90.00
_cell.angle_beta   90.00
_cell.angle_gamma   90.00
#
_symmetry.space_group_name_H-M   'P 1'
#
loop_
_entity.id
_entity.type
_entity.pdbx_description
1 polymer ?
#
loop_
_entity_poly.entity_id
_entity_poly.type
_entity_poly.pdbx_seq_one_letter_code
_entity_poly.pdbx_strand_id
1 'polypeptide(L)' 'MESLVLSMFLYFPQDKTEYIPAAISFFFFFVACVLTFRLILRVSQKEARKAKELEEKLLQKEQSGGNS' A
#
# COMPACT_ATOMS: atom_id res chain seq x y z
N MET A 1 5.92 -32.36 18.34
CA MET A 1 7.13 -31.69 17.82
C MET A 1 6.81 -30.28 17.30
N GLU A 2 5.59 -30.01 16.80
CA GLU A 2 5.14 -28.69 16.33
C GLU A 2 5.02 -27.58 17.40
N SER A 3 4.78 -27.91 18.68
CA SER A 3 4.51 -26.90 19.72
C SER A 3 5.76 -26.17 20.24
N LEU A 4 6.96 -26.75 20.07
CA LEU A 4 8.20 -26.22 20.64
C LEU A 4 8.68 -24.95 19.91
N VAL A 5 8.37 -24.86 18.60
CA VAL A 5 8.75 -23.72 17.76
C VAL A 5 7.93 -22.48 18.12
N LEU A 6 6.62 -22.64 18.41
CA LEU A 6 5.76 -21.56 18.87
C LEU A 6 6.10 -21.11 20.30
N SER A 7 6.42 -22.05 21.21
CA SER A 7 6.74 -21.70 22.61
C SER A 7 8.02 -20.89 22.77
N MET A 8 8.97 -20.98 21.83
CA MET A 8 10.22 -20.21 21.87
C MET A 8 10.03 -18.73 21.51
N PHE A 9 8.95 -18.36 20.81
CA PHE A 9 8.67 -16.98 20.39
C PHE A 9 7.49 -16.32 21.13
N LEU A 10 6.63 -17.10 21.78
CA LEU A 10 5.48 -16.62 22.52
C LEU A 10 5.76 -16.41 24.03
N TYR A 11 6.99 -16.03 24.39
CA TYR A 11 7.27 -15.53 25.74
C TYR A 11 6.86 -14.07 25.82
N PHE A 12 5.74 -13.83 26.50
CA PHE A 12 5.26 -12.49 26.77
C PHE A 12 5.94 -11.95 28.03
N PRO A 13 6.76 -10.88 27.95
CA PRO A 13 7.30 -10.27 29.15
C PRO A 13 6.18 -9.87 30.10
N GLN A 14 6.36 -10.19 31.38
CA GLN A 14 5.42 -9.84 32.45
C GLN A 14 5.36 -8.32 32.61
N ASP A 15 6.50 -7.64 32.47
CA ASP A 15 6.60 -6.19 32.51
C ASP A 15 6.35 -5.58 31.13
N LYS A 16 5.26 -4.81 31.03
CA LYS A 16 4.83 -4.20 29.75
C LYS A 16 5.85 -3.22 29.15
N THR A 17 6.76 -2.72 29.97
CA THR A 17 7.86 -1.84 29.58
C THR A 17 8.77 -2.48 28.53
N GLU A 18 8.92 -3.81 28.54
CA GLU A 18 9.75 -4.54 27.58
C GLU A 18 9.18 -4.53 26.15
N TYR A 19 7.89 -4.19 25.96
CA TYR A 19 7.30 -4.00 24.63
C TYR A 19 7.56 -2.61 24.04
N ILE A 20 8.06 -1.64 24.81
CA ILE A 20 8.29 -0.27 24.34
C ILE A 20 9.20 -0.23 23.10
N PRO A 21 10.34 -0.96 23.05
CA PRO A 21 11.18 -1.00 21.85
C PRO A 21 10.45 -1.55 20.61
N ALA A 22 9.60 -2.56 20.79
CA ALA A 22 8.79 -3.13 19.72
C ALA A 22 7.73 -2.14 19.22
N ALA A 23 7.06 -1.42 20.12
CA ALA A 23 6.08 -0.40 19.78
C ALA A 23 6.71 0.77 19.01
N ILE A 24 7.91 1.21 19.41
CA ILE A 24 8.66 2.25 18.70
C ILE A 24 9.03 1.78 17.29
N SER A 25 9.55 0.56 17.17
CA SER A 25 9.94 -0.01 15.88
C SER A 25 8.74 -0.14 14.93
N PHE A 26 7.62 -0.65 15.46
CA PHE A 26 6.36 -0.75 14.74
C PHE A 26 5.85 0.63 14.30
N PHE A 27 5.95 1.64 15.18
CA PHE A 27 5.52 2.99 14.87
C PHE A 27 6.27 3.58 13.67
N PHE A 28 7.60 3.48 13.63
CA PHE A 28 8.37 3.95 12.48
C PHE A 28 8.02 3.22 11.19
N PHE A 29 7.88 1.90 11.25
CA PHE A 29 7.47 1.10 10.09
C PHE A 29 6.06 1.48 9.61
N PHE A 30 5.13 1.66 10.54
CA PHE A 30 3.76 2.05 10.25
C PHE A 30 3.69 3.42 9.58
N VAL A 31 4.44 4.41 10.08
CA VAL A 31 4.55 5.73 9.46
C VAL A 31 5.10 5.61 8.04
N ALA A 32 6.17 4.85 7.83
CA ALA A 32 6.74 4.62 6.50
C ALA A 32 5.74 3.95 5.55
N CYS A 33 4.97 2.96 6.03
CA CYS A 33 3.93 2.29 5.27
C CYS A 33 2.83 3.27 4.83
N VAL A 34 2.31 4.09 5.75
CA VAL A 34 1.29 5.10 5.43
C VAL A 34 1.78 6.12 4.41
N LEU A 35 3.03 6.59 4.54
CA LEU A 35 3.64 7.51 3.58
C LEU A 35 3.75 6.87 2.20
N THR A 36 4.26 5.63 2.14
CA THR A 36 4.42 4.88 0.89
C THR A 36 3.08 4.65 0.22
N PHE A 37 2.06 4.23 0.97
CA PHE A 37 0.72 4.02 0.47
C PHE A 37 0.11 5.31 -0.12
N ARG A 38 0.31 6.45 0.56
CA ARG A 38 -0.14 7.76 0.05
C ARG A 38 0.60 8.19 -1.23
N LEU A 39 1.88 7.87 -1.35
CA LEU A 39 2.64 8.14 -2.58
C LEU A 39 2.10 7.31 -3.75
N ILE A 40 1.88 6.02 -3.55
CA ILE A 40 1.33 5.12 -4.56
C ILE A 40 -0.06 5.58 -5.01
N LEU A 41 -0.95 5.92 -4.07
CA LEU A 41 -2.28 6.46 -4.38
C LEU A 41 -2.22 7.71 -5.25
N ARG A 42 -1.31 8.66 -4.94
CA ARG A 42 -1.15 9.87 -5.74
C ARG A 42 -0.70 9.57 -7.16
N VAL A 43 0.25 8.66 -7.33
CA VAL A 43 0.74 8.26 -8.66
C VAL A 43 -0.37 7.55 -9.43
N SER A 44 -1.05 6.59 -8.80
CA SER A 44 -2.18 5.87 -9.40
C SER A 44 -3.28 6.80 -9.92
N GLN A 45 -3.66 7.82 -9.14
CA GLN A 45 -4.65 8.81 -9.58
C GLN A 45 -4.19 9.65 -10.79
N LYS A 46 -2.89 9.95 -10.89
CA LYS A 46 -2.35 10.68 -12.05
C LYS A 46 -2.40 9.81 -13.30
N GLU A 47 -2.00 8.55 -13.19
CA GLU A 47 -2.02 7.61 -14.31
C GLU A 47 -3.46 7.30 -14.76
N ALA A 48 -4.40 7.14 -13.82
CA ALA A 48 -5.81 6.94 -14.13
C ALA A 48 -6.41 8.12 -14.91
N ARG A 49 -6.04 9.37 -14.61
CA ARG A 49 -6.50 10.54 -15.38
C ARG A 49 -5.94 10.55 -16.80
N LYS A 50 -4.64 10.28 -16.97
CA LYS A 50 -4.03 10.20 -18.30
C LYS A 50 -4.63 9.09 -19.16
N ALA A 51 -4.93 7.94 -18.56
CA ALA A 51 -5.58 6.83 -19.24
C ALA A 51 -6.97 7.23 -19.75
N LYS A 52 -7.77 7.90 -18.91
CA LYS A 52 -9.10 8.42 -19.32
C LYS A 52 -9.02 9.42 -20.46
N GLU A 53 -8.08 10.38 -20.40
CA GLU A 53 -7.88 11.34 -21.49
C GLU A 53 -7.47 10.66 -22.80
N LEU A 54 -6.71 9.57 -22.73
CA LEU A 54 -6.33 8.79 -23.90
C LEU A 54 -7.53 8.03 -24.48
N GLU A 55 -8.33 7.37 -23.63
CA GLU A 55 -9.57 6.69 -24.03
C GLU A 55 -10.53 7.67 -24.75
N GLU A 56 -10.72 8.87 -24.20
CA GLU A 56 -11.61 9.88 -24.79
C GLU A 56 -11.12 10.35 -26.17
N LYS A 57 -9.81 10.56 -26.34
CA LYS A 57 -9.22 10.92 -27.65
C LYS A 57 -9.38 9.82 -28.68
N LEU A 58 -9.23 8.55 -28.28
CA LEU A 58 -9.43 7.41 -29.17
C LEU A 58 -10.90 7.32 -29.61
N LEU A 59 -11.84 7.46 -28.68
CA LEU A 59 -13.28 7.46 -29.00
C LEU A 59 -13.67 8.58 -29.97
N GLN A 60 -13.15 9.80 -29.76
CA GLN A 60 -13.39 10.93 -30.67
C GLN A 60 -12.82 10.67 -32.08
N LYS A 61 -11.65 10.03 -32.17
CA LYS A 61 -11.01 9.70 -33.45
C LYS A 61 -11.79 8.61 -34.21
N GLU A 62 -12.28 7.59 -33.52
CA GLU A 62 -13.13 6.54 -34.12
C GLU A 62 -14.46 7.12 -34.63
N GLN A 63 -15.10 8.01 -33.86
CA GLN A 63 -16.35 8.67 -34.27
C GLN A 63 -16.16 9.60 -35.47
N SER A 64 -15.00 10.26 -35.58
CA SER A 64 -14.69 11.13 -36.74
C SER A 64 -14.22 10.37 -37.98
N GLY A 65 -13.75 9.12 -37.85
CA GLY A 65 -13.24 8.29 -38.95
C GLY A 65 -14.25 7.29 -39.52
N GLY A 66 -15.35 7.01 -38.81
CA GLY A 66 -16.37 6.03 -39.21
C GLY A 66 -17.52 6.56 -40.08
N ASN A 67 -17.47 7.82 -40.54
CA ASN A 67 -18.56 8.45 -41.29
C ASN A 67 -18.11 8.98 -42.68
N SER A 68 -17.21 8.26 -43.34
CA SER A 68 -16.72 8.53 -44.70
C SER A 68 -16.75 7.27 -45.54
#